data_AF-A0A671UBX7-F1
#
_entry.id   AF-A0A671UBX7-F1
#
_cell.length_a   1.000
_cell.length_b   1.000
_cell.length_c   1.000
_cell.angle_alpha   90.00
_cell.angle_beta   90.00
_cell.angle_gamma   90.00
#
_symmetry.space_group_name_H-M   'P 1'
#
loop_
_entity.id
_entity.type
_entity.pdbx_description
1 polymer ?
#
loop_
_entity_poly.entity_id
_entity_poly.type
_entity_poly.pdbx_seq_one_letter_code
_entity_poly.pdbx_strand_id
1 'polypeptide(L)'
;MEGQHSQPSHASSFHWLSFAYQGLTEIPYDTILTQTDTLEVLDLSYNLWLCSPSFNPYWNPALLGQLEKLSTLILDCNNYTSHIKFPYMPSVTALCINKNKINNLPVFVEEIRRKFPNIKILSMMNNEAAPSYFNGGSLTQYKDYRQYVISQIPGLEILDDTEVLEKERAQARKTYRLQQSSHSSRTRKDMKWYTSTG
;
A
#
# COMPACT_ATOMS: atom_id res chain seq x y z
N MET A 1 35.37 -41.38 22.41
CA MET A 1 35.69 -40.07 21.79
C MET A 1 34.48 -39.69 20.97
N GLU A 2 33.51 -39.04 21.62
CA GLU A 2 32.25 -38.64 21.01
C GLU A 2 32.21 -37.12 20.85
N GLY A 3 31.90 -36.71 19.62
CA GLY A 3 31.06 -35.57 19.24
C GLY A 3 31.29 -34.20 19.87
N GLN A 4 31.61 -33.23 19.02
CA GLN A 4 30.67 -32.15 18.68
C GLN A 4 31.24 -31.28 17.55
N HIS A 5 30.71 -31.46 16.33
CA HIS A 5 30.78 -30.43 15.29
C HIS A 5 29.63 -29.46 15.57
N SER A 6 29.95 -28.29 16.12
CA SER A 6 29.01 -27.17 16.20
C SER A 6 28.92 -26.52 14.82
N GLN A 7 27.82 -26.71 14.11
CA GLN A 7 27.47 -25.83 12.99
C GLN A 7 26.97 -24.49 13.54
N PRO A 8 27.41 -23.33 13.01
CA PRO A 8 26.79 -22.06 13.34
C PRO A 8 25.46 -21.97 12.59
N SER A 9 24.36 -22.12 13.33
CA SER A 9 23.02 -21.81 12.85
C SER A 9 22.86 -20.28 12.71
N HIS A 10 23.27 -19.72 11.57
CA HIS A 10 22.78 -18.42 11.13
C HIS A 10 21.37 -18.60 10.56
N ALA A 11 20.41 -18.85 11.44
CA ALA A 11 19.03 -18.53 11.13
C ALA A 11 18.91 -17.02 11.28
N SER A 12 19.01 -16.28 10.18
CA SER A 12 18.57 -14.88 10.13
C SER A 12 17.11 -14.86 10.56
N SER A 13 16.85 -14.54 11.81
CA SER A 13 15.50 -14.51 12.37
C SER A 13 14.74 -13.37 11.69
N PHE A 14 13.83 -13.72 10.79
CA PHE A 14 12.87 -12.79 10.22
C PHE A 14 12.11 -12.10 11.36
N HIS A 15 12.32 -10.79 11.53
CA HIS A 15 11.86 -10.09 12.72
C HIS A 15 10.45 -9.53 12.53
N TRP A 16 9.48 -10.16 13.19
CA TRP A 16 8.06 -9.83 13.12
C TRP A 16 7.59 -9.18 14.42
N LEU A 17 6.91 -8.04 14.30
CA LEU A 17 6.25 -7.36 15.42
C LEU A 17 4.77 -7.13 15.09
N SER A 18 3.87 -7.58 15.97
CA SER A 18 2.43 -7.38 15.82
C SER A 18 1.85 -6.65 17.01
N PHE A 19 1.05 -5.63 16.71
CA PHE A 19 0.13 -4.97 17.62
C PHE A 19 -1.32 -5.15 17.16
N ALA A 20 -1.62 -6.26 16.47
CA ALA A 20 -2.96 -6.51 16.02
C ALA A 20 -3.92 -6.75 17.20
N TYR A 21 -5.18 -6.32 17.07
CA TYR A 21 -6.24 -6.52 18.07
C TYR A 21 -5.98 -5.91 19.45
N GLN A 22 -5.09 -4.93 19.57
CA GLN A 22 -4.76 -4.31 20.86
C GLN A 22 -5.63 -3.08 21.18
N GLY A 23 -6.52 -2.68 20.28
CA GLY A 23 -7.36 -1.49 20.47
C GLY A 23 -6.52 -0.21 20.54
N LEU A 24 -5.42 -0.16 19.79
CA LEU A 24 -4.47 0.94 19.83
C LEU A 24 -5.14 2.28 19.49
N THR A 25 -4.94 3.27 20.36
CA THR A 25 -5.36 4.67 20.13
C THR A 25 -4.32 5.47 19.35
N GLU A 26 -3.07 4.99 19.32
CA GLU A 26 -1.94 5.57 18.60
C GLU A 26 -0.95 4.48 18.18
N ILE A 27 -0.05 4.79 17.24
CA ILE A 27 1.04 3.88 16.88
C ILE A 27 2.03 3.84 18.06
N PRO A 28 2.36 2.65 18.61
CA PRO A 28 3.27 2.52 19.75
C PRO A 28 4.73 2.70 19.30
N TYR A 29 5.09 3.94 18.96
CA TYR A 29 6.38 4.28 18.40
C TYR A 29 7.54 3.99 19.35
N ASP A 30 7.37 4.18 20.65
CA ASP A 30 8.41 3.87 21.64
C ASP A 30 8.86 2.41 21.55
N THR A 31 7.92 1.49 21.31
CA THR A 31 8.23 0.07 21.14
C THR A 31 8.75 -0.22 19.74
N ILE A 32 8.13 0.32 18.69
CA ILE A 32 8.49 0.06 17.30
C ILE A 32 9.91 0.55 16.98
N LEU A 33 10.25 1.78 17.41
CA LEU A 33 11.52 2.43 17.08
C LEU A 33 12.72 1.84 17.85
N THR A 34 12.49 1.04 18.91
CA THR A 34 13.57 0.24 19.53
C THR A 34 14.11 -0.85 18.59
N GLN A 35 13.37 -1.20 17.53
CA GLN A 35 13.68 -2.29 16.60
C GLN A 35 13.95 -1.77 15.20
N THR A 36 14.31 -0.49 15.07
CA THR A 36 14.46 0.21 13.78
C THR A 36 15.36 -0.53 12.78
N ASP A 37 16.46 -1.10 13.26
CA ASP A 37 17.47 -1.77 12.42
C ASP A 37 17.23 -3.26 12.20
N THR A 38 16.18 -3.84 12.78
CA THR A 38 15.91 -5.28 12.71
C THR A 38 14.52 -5.61 12.20
N LEU A 39 13.55 -4.71 12.38
CA LEU A 39 12.14 -4.97 12.08
C LEU A 39 11.87 -5.11 10.59
N GLU A 40 11.38 -6.29 10.20
CA GLU A 40 11.08 -6.63 8.80
C GLU A 40 9.57 -6.68 8.55
N VAL A 41 8.77 -7.10 9.54
CA VAL A 41 7.30 -7.10 9.43
C VAL A 41 6.64 -6.40 10.59
N LEU A 42 5.77 -5.44 10.27
CA LEU A 42 4.96 -4.73 11.22
C LEU A 42 3.48 -4.95 10.92
N ASP A 43 2.77 -5.48 11.92
CA ASP A 43 1.33 -5.70 11.86
C ASP A 43 0.60 -4.78 12.86
N LEU A 44 -0.24 -3.89 12.33
CA LEU A 44 -1.06 -2.94 13.06
C LEU A 44 -2.56 -3.19 12.81
N SER A 45 -2.93 -4.40 12.42
CA SER A 45 -4.29 -4.74 11.99
C SER A 45 -5.30 -4.70 13.14
N TYR A 46 -6.58 -4.54 12.83
CA TYR A 46 -7.68 -4.67 13.81
C TYR A 46 -7.56 -3.74 15.03
N ASN A 47 -7.16 -2.48 14.82
CA ASN A 47 -7.12 -1.48 15.88
C ASN A 47 -8.28 -0.47 15.83
N LEU A 48 -9.25 -0.66 14.91
CA LEU A 48 -10.64 -0.12 14.88
C LEU A 48 -10.85 1.28 15.51
N TRP A 49 -10.27 2.31 14.87
CA TRP A 49 -10.20 3.71 15.34
C TRP A 49 -11.50 4.55 15.35
N LEU A 50 -12.70 3.97 15.28
CA LEU A 50 -13.93 4.78 15.15
C LEU A 50 -14.93 4.71 16.30
N CYS A 51 -14.65 3.94 17.37
CA CYS A 51 -15.56 3.87 18.52
C CYS A 51 -15.10 4.63 19.77
N SER A 52 -13.91 5.24 19.78
CA SER A 52 -13.52 6.11 20.90
C SER A 52 -13.82 7.58 20.58
N PRO A 53 -14.59 8.30 21.43
CA PRO A 53 -14.85 9.73 21.28
C PRO A 53 -13.58 10.61 21.41
N SER A 54 -12.43 10.01 21.73
CA SER A 54 -11.10 10.63 21.73
C SER A 54 -10.38 10.51 20.38
N PHE A 55 -11.11 10.45 19.26
CA PHE A 55 -10.56 10.34 17.90
C PHE A 55 -9.40 11.34 17.72
N ASN A 56 -8.19 10.80 17.72
CA ASN A 56 -7.02 11.55 17.29
C ASN A 56 -7.02 11.47 15.76
N PRO A 57 -7.31 12.56 15.03
CA PRO A 57 -7.28 12.57 13.57
C PRO A 57 -5.87 12.32 13.00
N TYR A 58 -4.85 12.21 13.86
CA TYR A 58 -3.45 12.04 13.52
C TYR A 58 -2.95 10.62 13.81
N TRP A 59 -3.61 9.58 13.29
CA TRP A 59 -2.90 8.33 13.02
C TRP A 59 -1.89 8.61 11.90
N ASN A 60 -0.74 9.15 12.30
CA ASN A 60 0.28 9.66 11.41
C ASN A 60 1.38 8.60 11.30
N PRO A 61 1.49 7.85 10.18
CA PRO A 61 2.55 6.86 10.01
C PRO A 61 3.91 7.49 9.70
N ALA A 62 4.09 8.82 9.79
CA ALA A 62 5.32 9.51 9.38
C ALA A 62 6.61 8.92 9.98
N LEU A 63 6.60 8.48 11.24
CA LEU A 63 7.81 7.93 11.89
C LEU A 63 8.11 6.49 11.45
N LEU A 64 7.16 5.79 10.81
CA LEU A 64 7.43 4.47 10.22
C LEU A 64 8.50 4.55 9.12
N GLY A 65 8.73 5.73 8.54
CA GLY A 65 9.79 5.97 7.56
C GLY A 65 11.21 5.76 8.10
N GLN A 66 11.39 5.69 9.42
CA GLN A 66 12.67 5.38 10.04
C GLN A 66 13.02 3.89 9.94
N LEU A 67 12.04 3.01 9.71
CA LEU A 67 12.22 1.55 9.68
C LEU A 67 12.85 1.09 8.36
N GLU A 68 14.17 1.25 8.24
CA GLU A 68 14.92 0.99 7.01
C GLU A 68 14.88 -0.47 6.54
N LYS A 69 14.62 -1.42 7.45
CA LYS A 69 14.50 -2.85 7.11
C LYS A 69 13.07 -3.35 6.96
N LEU A 70 12.07 -2.49 7.19
CA LEU A 70 10.67 -2.91 7.12
C LEU A 70 10.28 -3.26 5.69
N SER A 71 10.06 -4.55 5.43
CA SER A 71 9.68 -5.07 4.12
C SER A 71 8.17 -5.24 3.98
N THR A 72 7.48 -5.56 5.07
CA THR A 72 6.05 -5.89 5.07
C THR A 72 5.30 -5.06 6.10
N LEU A 73 4.24 -4.39 5.64
CA LEU A 73 3.36 -3.59 6.47
C LEU A 73 1.92 -4.13 6.36
N ILE A 74 1.33 -4.52 7.50
CA ILE A 74 -0.02 -5.07 7.58
C ILE A 74 -0.91 -4.10 8.35
N LEU A 75 -1.95 -3.61 7.69
CA LEU A 75 -2.83 -2.53 8.11
C LEU A 75 -4.31 -2.93 8.01
N ASP A 76 -4.59 -4.23 8.03
CA ASP A 76 -5.92 -4.77 7.76
C ASP A 76 -6.95 -4.38 8.82
N CYS A 77 -8.23 -4.31 8.43
CA CYS A 77 -9.36 -4.11 9.34
C CYS A 77 -9.23 -2.86 10.22
N ASN A 78 -8.84 -1.79 9.56
CA ASN A 78 -8.72 -0.47 10.14
C ASN A 78 -9.71 0.49 9.46
N ASN A 79 -9.62 1.79 9.73
CA ASN A 79 -10.52 2.80 9.17
C ASN A 79 -9.80 3.79 8.25
N TYR A 80 -8.69 3.38 7.62
CA TYR A 80 -7.95 4.25 6.73
C TYR A 80 -8.78 4.64 5.52
N THR A 81 -8.70 5.92 5.16
CA THR A 81 -9.34 6.47 3.97
C THR A 81 -8.31 6.60 2.86
N SER A 82 -8.79 6.94 1.66
CA SER A 82 -7.96 7.23 0.49
C SER A 82 -6.93 8.35 0.70
N HIS A 83 -7.10 9.17 1.75
CA HIS A 83 -6.23 10.32 2.05
C HIS A 83 -5.14 10.02 3.08
N ILE A 84 -4.97 8.76 3.49
CA ILE A 84 -3.84 8.36 4.33
C ILE A 84 -2.53 8.87 3.73
N LYS A 85 -1.62 9.34 4.59
CA LYS A 85 -0.33 9.89 4.20
C LYS A 85 0.79 9.03 4.75
N PHE A 86 1.53 8.39 3.85
CA PHE A 86 2.68 7.58 4.23
C PHE A 86 3.98 8.41 4.15
N PRO A 87 4.98 8.12 5.00
CA PRO A 87 6.34 8.57 4.74
C PRO A 87 6.90 7.83 3.52
N TYR A 88 8.02 8.33 2.99
CA TYR A 88 8.73 7.62 1.93
C TYR A 88 9.42 6.38 2.55
N MET A 89 9.07 5.19 2.05
CA MET A 89 9.48 3.90 2.61
C MET A 89 9.91 2.97 1.47
N PRO A 90 11.14 3.12 0.95
CA PRO A 90 11.63 2.34 -0.19
C PRO A 90 11.89 0.87 0.16
N SER A 91 12.01 0.52 1.43
CA SER A 91 12.19 -0.85 1.93
C SER A 91 10.92 -1.70 1.85
N VAL A 92 9.74 -1.07 1.91
CA VAL A 92 8.46 -1.79 1.90
C VAL A 92 8.19 -2.35 0.52
N THR A 93 8.03 -3.68 0.47
CA THR A 93 7.73 -4.45 -0.74
C THR A 93 6.36 -5.11 -0.66
N ALA A 94 5.77 -5.23 0.53
CA ALA A 94 4.45 -5.80 0.73
C ALA A 94 3.57 -4.91 1.62
N LEU A 95 2.37 -4.61 1.15
CA LEU A 95 1.35 -3.86 1.89
C LEU A 95 0.02 -4.63 1.88
N CYS A 96 -0.47 -4.97 3.06
CA CYS A 96 -1.83 -5.46 3.27
C CYS A 96 -2.65 -4.34 3.91
N ILE A 97 -3.74 -3.90 3.28
CA ILE A 97 -4.63 -2.84 3.77
C ILE A 97 -6.10 -3.20 3.53
N ASN A 98 -6.43 -4.46 3.74
CA ASN A 98 -7.75 -5.03 3.51
C ASN A 98 -8.78 -4.45 4.48
N LYS A 99 -10.05 -4.43 4.08
CA LYS A 99 -11.19 -4.05 4.94
C LYS A 99 -11.00 -2.67 5.62
N ASN A 100 -10.53 -1.69 4.85
CA ASN A 100 -10.44 -0.29 5.25
C ASN A 100 -11.55 0.55 4.58
N LYS A 101 -11.50 1.88 4.74
CA LYS A 101 -12.46 2.85 4.16
C LYS A 101 -11.90 3.56 2.93
N ILE A 102 -11.08 2.87 2.13
CA ILE A 102 -10.54 3.43 0.89
C ILE A 102 -11.64 3.39 -0.16
N ASN A 103 -12.00 4.56 -0.70
CA ASN A 103 -13.10 4.74 -1.66
C ASN A 103 -12.68 5.50 -2.93
N ASN A 104 -11.47 6.05 -2.98
CA ASN A 104 -10.92 6.78 -4.10
C ASN A 104 -9.62 6.13 -4.54
N LEU A 105 -9.74 5.21 -5.51
CA LEU A 105 -8.64 4.39 -5.99
C LEU A 105 -7.48 5.22 -6.58
N PRO A 106 -7.69 6.20 -7.48
CA PRO A 106 -6.60 7.01 -8.03
C PRO A 106 -5.77 7.73 -6.97
N VAL A 107 -6.41 8.32 -5.97
CA VAL A 107 -5.71 9.04 -4.89
C VAL A 107 -4.85 8.09 -4.07
N PHE A 108 -5.41 6.94 -3.69
CA PHE A 108 -4.69 5.95 -2.89
C PHE A 108 -3.53 5.33 -3.66
N VAL A 109 -3.75 4.89 -4.90
CA VAL A 109 -2.72 4.27 -5.74
C VAL A 109 -1.57 5.23 -6.02
N GLU A 110 -1.84 6.52 -6.23
CA GLU A 110 -0.79 7.53 -6.39
C GLU A 110 0.04 7.70 -5.10
N GLU A 111 -0.60 7.66 -3.92
CA GLU A 111 0.12 7.67 -2.64
C GLU A 111 1.04 6.44 -2.53
N ILE A 112 0.53 5.23 -2.82
CA ILE A 112 1.33 3.99 -2.80
C ILE A 112 2.52 4.08 -3.75
N ARG A 113 2.28 4.48 -5.01
CA ARG A 113 3.32 4.60 -6.04
C ARG A 113 4.43 5.56 -5.64
N ARG A 114 4.11 6.66 -4.96
CA ARG A 114 5.09 7.67 -4.54
C ARG A 114 5.83 7.29 -3.27
N LYS A 115 5.19 6.58 -2.35
CA LYS A 115 5.71 6.31 -1.01
C LYS A 115 6.37 4.94 -0.89
N PHE A 116 5.97 3.97 -1.70
CA PHE A 116 6.50 2.61 -1.74
C PHE A 116 7.01 2.29 -3.15
N PRO A 117 8.13 2.91 -3.59
CA PRO A 117 8.61 2.77 -4.97
C PRO A 117 8.98 1.34 -5.38
N ASN A 118 9.26 0.46 -4.42
CA ASN A 118 9.65 -0.94 -4.63
C ASN A 118 8.53 -1.94 -4.27
N ILE A 119 7.28 -1.48 -4.20
CA ILE A 119 6.14 -2.33 -3.87
C ILE A 119 5.98 -3.46 -4.90
N LYS A 120 5.84 -4.69 -4.40
CA LYS A 120 5.65 -5.93 -5.17
C LYS A 120 4.33 -6.61 -4.83
N ILE A 121 3.88 -6.51 -3.59
CA ILE A 121 2.66 -7.17 -3.10
C ILE A 121 1.73 -6.09 -2.54
N LEU A 122 0.50 -6.04 -3.05
CA LEU A 122 -0.54 -5.14 -2.56
C LEU A 122 -1.84 -5.93 -2.37
N SER A 123 -2.43 -5.83 -1.20
CA SER A 123 -3.75 -6.41 -0.90
C SER A 123 -4.68 -5.30 -0.40
N MET A 124 -5.76 -5.04 -1.13
CA MET A 124 -6.77 -4.01 -0.85
C MET A 124 -8.18 -4.59 -0.76
N MET A 125 -8.32 -5.91 -0.63
CA MET A 125 -9.59 -6.61 -0.61
C MET A 125 -10.59 -5.99 0.39
N ASN A 126 -11.87 -6.00 0.02
CA ASN A 126 -12.97 -5.47 0.83
C ASN A 126 -12.86 -3.96 1.17
N ASN A 127 -12.13 -3.17 0.38
CA ASN A 127 -12.29 -1.72 0.33
C ASN A 127 -13.34 -1.33 -0.73
N GLU A 128 -14.03 -0.21 -0.57
CA GLU A 128 -14.98 0.31 -1.56
C GLU A 128 -14.31 0.57 -2.92
N ALA A 129 -13.07 1.05 -2.89
CA ALA A 129 -12.21 1.27 -4.06
C ALA A 129 -11.72 -0.03 -4.75
N ALA A 130 -11.89 -1.18 -4.10
CA ALA A 130 -11.49 -2.50 -4.59
C ALA A 130 -12.73 -3.41 -4.70
N PRO A 131 -13.60 -3.17 -5.72
CA PRO A 131 -14.82 -3.93 -5.89
C PRO A 131 -14.50 -5.41 -6.19
N SER A 132 -15.17 -6.30 -5.49
CA SER A 132 -15.07 -7.76 -5.64
C SER A 132 -16.41 -8.41 -5.28
N TYR A 133 -16.56 -9.71 -5.54
CA TYR A 133 -17.76 -10.45 -5.11
C TYR A 133 -17.99 -10.36 -3.59
N PHE A 134 -16.96 -10.13 -2.79
CA PHE A 134 -17.06 -10.02 -1.33
C PHE A 134 -17.71 -8.72 -0.83
N ASN A 135 -17.74 -7.66 -1.64
CA ASN A 135 -18.34 -6.37 -1.29
C ASN A 135 -19.42 -5.92 -2.28
N GLY A 136 -20.02 -6.86 -3.03
CA GLY A 136 -21.10 -6.58 -3.97
C GLY A 136 -20.65 -6.07 -5.35
N GLY A 137 -19.35 -6.07 -5.62
CA GLY A 137 -18.79 -5.75 -6.93
C GLY A 137 -18.99 -6.87 -7.95
N SER A 138 -19.18 -6.48 -9.21
CA SER A 138 -19.21 -7.39 -10.35
C SER A 138 -17.80 -7.81 -10.81
N LEU A 139 -17.70 -8.93 -11.53
CA LEU A 139 -16.45 -9.36 -12.16
C LEU A 139 -15.84 -8.29 -13.09
N THR A 140 -16.69 -7.53 -13.79
CA THR A 140 -16.24 -6.45 -14.68
C THR A 140 -15.61 -5.31 -13.89
N GLN A 141 -16.23 -4.90 -12.79
CA GLN A 141 -15.66 -3.87 -11.91
C GLN A 141 -14.34 -4.31 -11.28
N TYR A 142 -14.25 -5.56 -10.82
CA TYR A 142 -13.00 -6.13 -10.32
C TYR A 142 -11.89 -6.11 -11.38
N LYS A 143 -12.22 -6.51 -12.63
CA LYS A 143 -11.25 -6.48 -13.74
C LYS A 143 -10.78 -5.07 -14.08
N ASP A 144 -11.67 -4.08 -14.06
CA ASP A 144 -11.33 -2.68 -14.31
C ASP A 144 -10.40 -2.13 -13.21
N TYR A 145 -10.78 -2.31 -11.94
CA TYR A 145 -9.93 -2.02 -10.77
C TYR A 145 -8.54 -2.65 -10.89
N ARG A 146 -8.49 -3.96 -11.18
CA ARG A 146 -7.24 -4.72 -11.27
C ARG A 146 -6.35 -4.19 -12.40
N GLN A 147 -6.90 -3.96 -13.59
CA GLN A 147 -6.14 -3.39 -14.70
C GLN A 147 -5.67 -1.96 -14.41
N TYR A 148 -6.46 -1.15 -13.70
CA TYR A 148 -6.06 0.19 -13.30
C TYR A 148 -4.83 0.14 -12.40
N VAL A 149 -4.88 -0.62 -11.30
CA VAL A 149 -3.75 -0.72 -10.35
C VAL A 149 -2.48 -1.22 -11.04
N ILE A 150 -2.58 -2.28 -11.87
CA ILE A 150 -1.45 -2.81 -12.65
C ILE A 150 -0.86 -1.75 -13.58
N SER A 151 -1.70 -0.90 -14.19
CA SER A 151 -1.22 0.16 -15.08
C SER A 151 -0.44 1.27 -14.35
N GLN A 152 -0.79 1.54 -13.09
CA GLN A 152 -0.19 2.61 -12.29
C GLN A 152 1.04 2.14 -11.49
N ILE A 153 1.14 0.84 -11.18
CA ILE A 153 2.25 0.25 -10.42
C ILE A 153 2.90 -0.87 -11.26
N PRO A 154 3.77 -0.53 -12.23
CA PRO A 154 4.32 -1.51 -13.19
C PRO A 154 5.16 -2.62 -12.56
N GLY A 155 5.74 -2.38 -11.37
CA GLY A 155 6.55 -3.33 -10.61
C GLY A 155 5.76 -4.31 -9.74
N LEU A 156 4.42 -4.17 -9.66
CA LEU A 156 3.59 -5.00 -8.80
C LEU A 156 3.56 -6.45 -9.29
N GLU A 157 3.87 -7.42 -8.44
CA GLU A 157 3.96 -8.86 -8.72
C GLU A 157 2.68 -9.60 -8.28
N ILE A 158 2.09 -9.21 -7.14
CA ILE A 158 0.88 -9.82 -6.57
C ILE A 158 -0.12 -8.71 -6.20
N LEU A 159 -1.38 -8.88 -6.62
CA LEU A 159 -2.49 -7.99 -6.26
C LEU A 159 -3.69 -8.82 -5.77
N ASP A 160 -4.16 -8.55 -4.55
CA ASP A 160 -5.28 -9.26 -3.91
C ASP A 160 -5.12 -10.79 -4.01
N ASP A 161 -3.99 -11.28 -3.51
CA ASP A 161 -3.61 -12.71 -3.45
C ASP A 161 -3.48 -13.42 -4.81
N THR A 162 -3.45 -12.68 -5.92
CA THR A 162 -3.29 -13.24 -7.26
C THR A 162 -2.13 -12.60 -8.02
N GLU A 163 -1.30 -13.46 -8.64
CA GLU A 163 -0.15 -13.03 -9.44
C GLU A 163 -0.59 -12.12 -10.60
N VAL A 164 0.19 -11.07 -10.86
CA VAL A 164 0.02 -10.17 -11.99
C VAL A 164 0.71 -10.76 -13.21
N LEU A 165 -0.08 -11.31 -14.12
CA LEU A 165 0.41 -11.99 -15.32
C LEU A 165 0.80 -10.98 -16.42
N GLU A 166 1.78 -11.31 -17.26
CA GLU A 166 2.24 -10.40 -18.33
C GLU A 166 1.12 -10.04 -19.32
N LYS A 167 0.17 -10.95 -19.57
CA LYS A 167 -1.02 -10.68 -20.38
C LYS A 167 -1.88 -9.55 -19.79
N GLU A 168 -2.00 -9.49 -18.47
CA GLU A 168 -2.74 -8.45 -17.77
C GLU A 168 -1.99 -7.13 -17.85
N ARG A 169 -0.65 -7.15 -17.69
CA ARG A 169 0.18 -5.95 -17.88
C ARG A 169 0.03 -5.38 -19.30
N ALA A 170 0.09 -6.24 -20.31
CA ALA A 170 -0.08 -5.83 -21.70
C ALA A 170 -1.47 -5.20 -21.94
N GLN A 171 -2.52 -5.78 -21.34
CA GLN A 171 -3.87 -5.25 -21.43
C GLN A 171 -4.02 -3.91 -20.70
N ALA A 172 -3.59 -3.84 -19.44
CA ALA A 172 -3.63 -2.64 -18.61
C ALA A 172 -2.90 -1.46 -19.27
N ARG A 173 -1.72 -1.72 -19.86
CA ARG A 173 -0.98 -0.73 -20.65
C ARG A 173 -1.78 -0.25 -21.86
N LYS A 174 -2.53 -1.10 -22.56
CA LYS A 174 -3.36 -0.66 -23.70
C LYS A 174 -4.56 0.18 -23.23
N THR A 175 -5.26 -0.27 -22.19
CA THR A 175 -6.47 0.37 -21.66
C THR A 175 -6.17 1.77 -21.10
N TYR A 176 -5.15 1.91 -20.25
CA TYR A 176 -4.93 3.14 -19.48
C TYR A 176 -3.83 4.08 -20.04
N ARG A 177 -3.01 3.64 -21.00
CA ARG A 177 -2.05 4.54 -21.69
C ARG A 177 -2.76 5.63 -22.49
N LEU A 178 -3.97 5.37 -22.98
CA LEU A 178 -4.81 6.35 -23.69
C LEU A 178 -5.31 7.49 -22.78
N GLN A 179 -5.41 7.27 -21.46
CA GLN A 179 -5.88 8.27 -20.51
C GLN A 179 -4.79 9.26 -20.06
N GLN A 180 -3.50 8.88 -20.14
CA GLN A 180 -2.39 9.81 -19.84
C GLN A 180 -2.19 10.84 -20.97
N SER A 181 -2.40 10.45 -22.23
CA SER A 181 -2.31 11.35 -23.39
C SER A 181 -3.42 12.41 -23.47
N SER A 182 -4.60 12.15 -22.88
CA SER A 182 -5.74 13.08 -22.89
C SER A 182 -5.64 14.16 -21.81
N HIS A 183 -4.92 13.92 -20.71
CA HIS A 183 -4.66 14.95 -19.69
C HIS A 183 -3.55 15.93 -20.11
N SER A 184 -2.53 15.48 -20.84
CA SER A 184 -1.47 16.35 -21.37
C SER A 184 -1.90 17.27 -22.52
N SER A 185 -3.03 16.96 -23.17
CA SER A 185 -3.56 17.75 -24.31
C SER A 185 -4.50 18.87 -23.87
N ARG A 186 -5.07 18.82 -22.65
CA ARG A 186 -5.86 19.92 -22.08
C ARG A 186 -4.99 21.07 -21.57
N THR A 187 -3.85 20.78 -20.93
CA THR A 187 -2.92 21.83 -20.42
C THR A 187 -2.20 22.61 -21.52
N ARG A 188 -2.01 22.04 -22.72
CA ARG A 188 -1.41 22.75 -23.86
C ARG A 188 -2.37 23.69 -24.60
N LYS A 189 -3.69 23.48 -24.51
CA LYS A 189 -4.68 24.32 -25.20
C LYS A 189 -4.96 25.61 -24.44
N ASP A 190 -4.91 25.58 -23.11
CA ASP A 190 -5.15 26.76 -22.27
C ASP A 190 -3.94 27.72 -22.21
N MET A 191 -2.73 27.23 -22.49
CA MET A 191 -1.51 28.06 -22.49
C MET A 191 -1.25 28.80 -23.82
N LYS A 192 -2.04 28.52 -24.87
CA LYS A 192 -1.94 29.21 -26.17
C LYS A 192 -2.84 30.44 -26.30
N TRP A 193 -3.82 30.62 -25.41
CA TRP A 193 -4.68 31.81 -25.43
C TRP A 193 -4.07 33.06 -24.78
N TYR A 194 -3.00 32.90 -23.98
CA TYR A 194 -2.37 34.01 -23.27
C TYR A 194 -1.18 34.68 -23.99
N THR A 195 -0.72 34.15 -25.14
CA THR A 195 0.49 34.65 -25.83
C THR A 195 0.22 35.29 -27.20
N SER A 196 -1.01 35.70 -27.48
CA SER A 196 -1.37 36.33 -28.76
C SER A 196 -2.21 37.59 -28.57
N THR A 197 -1.68 38.54 -27.80
CA THR A 197 -1.98 39.98 -27.92
C THR A 197 -0.73 40.74 -27.50
N GLY A 198 0.12 41.05 -28.48
CA GLY A 198 1.19 42.04 -28.41
C GLY A 198 1.07 42.91 -29.63
#